data_AF-A0A5E4R605-F1
#
_entry.id   AF-A0A5E4R605-F1
#
_cell.length_a   1.000
_cell.length_b   1.000
_cell.length_c   1.000
_cell.angle_alpha   90.00
_cell.angle_beta   90.00
_cell.angle_gamma   90.00
#
_symmetry.space_group_name_H-M   'P 1'
#
loop_
_entity.id
_entity.type
_entity.pdbx_description
1 polymer ?
#
loop_
_entity_poly.entity_id
_entity_poly.type
_entity_poly.pdbx_seq_one_letter_code
_entity_poly.pdbx_strand_id
1 'polypeptide(L)'
;MTPYQKNYSYASTMRILKPAWITGRCGVSTWSPLATAFNTRPTHRPIFDSLRVQTGLFNKPELTSYEGFYTLKEQAIDATDRLIDEATNNPTRPMVEIFDELSDTLCKVADLAEFVRIAHPDPHFASAAEDACISVSGVVEKLNTHKGLYEALRDSVRRGTSGDKHLAELFLFDFEQSGIQLEESSRQEVVALNDLILQTGQQFMAGAAKPRRVPRSVVPQNVRQL
;
A
#
# COMPACT_ATOMS: atom_id res chain seq x y z
N MET A 1 47.11 -49.04 69.50
CA MET A 1 47.58 -49.98 68.45
C MET A 1 46.71 -49.77 67.22
N THR A 2 47.25 -49.14 66.18
CA THR A 2 46.80 -49.30 64.78
C THR A 2 47.07 -50.76 64.33
N PRO A 3 46.61 -51.30 63.17
CA PRO A 3 46.34 -50.60 61.91
C PRO A 3 45.24 -51.20 60.96
N TYR A 4 45.16 -50.57 59.77
CA TYR A 4 44.76 -51.07 58.44
C TYR A 4 43.36 -50.80 57.85
N GLN A 5 43.44 -50.07 56.72
CA GLN A 5 42.39 -49.65 55.78
C GLN A 5 41.76 -50.81 54.99
N LYS A 6 40.53 -50.62 54.50
CA LYS A 6 40.09 -51.05 53.16
C LYS A 6 38.85 -50.28 52.68
N ASN A 7 38.97 -49.73 51.48
CA ASN A 7 37.94 -49.06 50.69
C ASN A 7 36.89 -50.06 50.20
N TYR A 8 35.62 -49.66 50.18
CA TYR A 8 34.56 -50.35 49.41
C TYR A 8 33.75 -49.33 48.60
N SER A 9 33.86 -49.45 47.27
CA SER A 9 32.95 -48.87 46.28
C SER A 9 31.83 -49.89 46.06
N TYR A 10 30.58 -49.48 46.28
CA TYR A 10 29.39 -50.28 45.99
C TYR A 10 28.72 -49.75 44.73
N ALA A 11 28.69 -50.57 43.69
CA ALA A 11 27.75 -50.43 42.59
C ALA A 11 27.12 -51.80 42.33
N SER A 12 25.82 -51.94 42.63
CA SER A 12 25.00 -53.07 42.21
C SER A 12 23.61 -52.59 41.82
N THR A 13 23.35 -52.74 40.52
CA THR A 13 22.11 -53.17 39.85
C THR A 13 20.75 -52.88 40.49
N MET A 14 19.86 -52.27 39.70
CA MET A 14 18.55 -52.88 39.39
C MET A 14 17.96 -52.28 38.10
N ARG A 15 17.62 -53.17 37.15
CA ARG A 15 16.84 -52.87 35.94
C ARG A 15 15.35 -52.84 36.31
N ILE A 16 14.63 -51.83 35.82
CA ILE A 16 13.17 -51.83 35.78
C ILE A 16 12.74 -51.62 34.33
N LEU A 17 12.07 -52.63 33.79
CA LEU A 17 11.41 -52.65 32.48
C LEU A 17 10.22 -51.67 32.45
N LYS A 18 10.01 -51.01 31.30
CA LYS A 18 8.74 -50.32 30.98
C LYS A 18 8.19 -50.78 29.62
N PRO A 19 6.86 -50.82 29.47
CA PRO A 19 6.17 -51.68 28.51
C PRO A 19 6.07 -51.09 27.10
N ALA A 20 5.92 -51.99 26.13
CA ALA A 20 5.85 -51.72 24.71
C ALA A 20 4.41 -51.59 24.20
N TRP A 21 3.68 -50.52 24.50
CA TRP A 21 2.42 -50.18 23.80
C TRP A 21 2.17 -48.67 23.81
N ILE A 22 2.27 -48.05 22.62
CA ILE A 22 1.41 -47.03 21.98
C ILE A 22 2.24 -46.51 20.80
N THR A 23 2.09 -47.17 19.66
CA THR A 23 2.40 -46.58 18.36
C THR A 23 1.27 -45.63 18.00
N GLY A 24 1.45 -44.35 18.32
CA GLY A 24 0.60 -43.26 17.84
C GLY A 24 1.49 -42.13 17.37
N ARG A 25 1.60 -41.92 16.05
CA ARG A 25 2.27 -40.75 15.48
C ARG A 25 1.58 -39.49 16.01
N CYS A 26 2.23 -38.76 16.91
CA CYS A 26 1.94 -37.33 17.06
C CYS A 26 2.69 -36.63 15.92
N GLY A 27 2.03 -36.51 14.77
CA GLY A 27 2.43 -35.53 13.77
C GLY A 27 2.17 -34.16 14.38
N VAL A 28 3.20 -33.53 14.92
CA VAL A 28 3.15 -32.10 15.20
C VAL A 28 2.95 -31.44 13.83
N SER A 29 1.93 -30.59 13.69
CA SER A 29 1.69 -29.83 12.47
C SER A 29 2.93 -28.98 12.19
N THR A 30 3.87 -29.51 11.41
CA THR A 30 4.93 -28.69 10.85
C THR A 30 4.24 -27.70 9.94
N TRP A 31 4.53 -26.42 10.13
CA TRP A 31 4.04 -25.36 9.28
C TRP A 31 4.26 -25.76 7.82
N SER A 32 3.30 -25.44 6.94
CA SER A 32 3.52 -25.67 5.51
C SER A 32 4.79 -24.94 5.07
N PRO A 33 5.44 -25.34 3.96
CA PRO A 33 6.63 -24.64 3.48
C PRO A 33 6.40 -23.13 3.32
N LEU A 34 5.20 -22.74 2.85
CA LEU A 34 4.78 -21.35 2.74
C LEU A 34 4.66 -20.67 4.11
N ALA A 35 3.94 -21.30 5.04
CA ALA A 35 3.72 -20.73 6.36
C ALA A 35 5.04 -20.65 7.15
N THR A 36 5.96 -21.60 6.95
CA THR A 36 7.32 -21.57 7.48
C THR A 36 8.10 -20.38 6.91
N ALA A 37 8.05 -20.16 5.59
CA ALA A 37 8.75 -19.04 4.95
C ALA A 37 8.28 -17.67 5.49
N PHE A 38 6.97 -17.49 5.72
CA PHE A 38 6.43 -16.23 6.25
C PHE A 38 6.69 -16.00 7.75
N ASN A 39 6.88 -17.07 8.55
CA ASN A 39 6.92 -16.97 10.01
C ASN A 39 8.30 -17.31 10.62
N THR A 40 9.28 -17.68 9.78
CA THR A 40 10.65 -17.89 10.25
C THR A 40 11.25 -16.53 10.64
N ARG A 41 11.79 -16.43 11.86
CA ARG A 41 12.50 -15.23 12.31
C ARG A 41 13.69 -14.98 11.37
N PRO A 42 13.90 -13.75 10.87
CA PRO A 42 15.05 -13.45 10.04
C PRO A 42 16.34 -13.73 10.84
N THR A 43 17.04 -14.82 10.51
CA THR A 43 18.35 -15.12 11.09
C THR A 43 19.38 -14.26 10.37
N HIS A 44 19.95 -13.31 11.12
CA HIS A 44 21.13 -12.47 10.88
C HIS A 44 21.65 -12.32 9.44
N ARG A 45 21.69 -11.06 8.99
CA ARG A 45 22.16 -10.56 7.70
C ARG A 45 23.50 -11.19 7.25
N PRO A 46 23.63 -11.63 5.98
CA PRO A 46 24.93 -12.04 5.44
C PRO A 46 25.90 -10.84 5.37
N ILE A 47 27.19 -11.13 5.54
CA ILE A 47 28.33 -10.18 5.61
C ILE A 47 28.45 -9.27 4.35
N PHE A 48 27.67 -9.51 3.30
CA PHE A 48 27.64 -8.73 2.06
C PHE A 48 26.60 -7.59 2.02
N ASP A 49 25.96 -7.25 3.15
CA ASP A 49 24.99 -6.13 3.22
C ASP A 49 25.65 -4.74 3.05
N SER A 50 26.98 -4.60 3.22
CA SER A 50 27.68 -3.31 3.05
C SER A 50 27.77 -2.81 1.60
N LEU A 51 27.35 -3.61 0.61
CA LEU A 51 27.28 -3.18 -0.81
C LEU A 51 25.83 -2.98 -1.28
N ARG A 52 24.82 -3.18 -0.43
CA ARG A 52 23.46 -2.77 -0.77
C ARG A 52 23.42 -1.25 -0.70
N VAL A 53 23.31 -0.62 -1.87
CA VAL A 53 22.89 0.78 -1.97
C VAL A 53 21.62 0.89 -1.14
N GLN A 54 21.66 1.69 -0.08
CA GLN A 54 20.53 1.89 0.81
C GLN A 54 19.48 2.68 0.03
N THR A 55 18.60 1.97 -0.66
CA THR A 55 17.47 2.56 -1.37
C THR A 55 16.37 2.89 -0.38
N GLY A 56 15.57 3.92 -0.68
CA GLY A 56 14.42 4.28 0.13
C GLY A 56 13.27 3.25 0.05
N LEU A 57 12.14 3.57 0.68
CA LEU A 57 10.96 2.69 0.67
C LEU A 57 10.60 2.24 -0.75
N PHE A 58 10.30 0.94 -0.91
CA PHE A 58 9.96 0.31 -2.21
C PHE A 58 11.03 0.48 -3.30
N ASN A 59 12.29 0.59 -2.91
CA ASN A 59 13.43 0.88 -3.80
C ASN A 59 13.34 2.24 -4.50
N LYS A 60 12.57 3.19 -3.97
CA LYS A 60 12.52 4.57 -4.46
C LYS A 60 13.64 5.38 -3.80
N PRO A 61 14.60 5.94 -4.55
CA PRO A 61 15.70 6.72 -3.97
C PRO A 61 15.22 7.98 -3.24
N GLU A 62 14.08 8.53 -3.63
CA GLU A 62 13.45 9.69 -2.98
C GLU A 62 13.03 9.35 -1.55
N LEU A 63 12.53 8.14 -1.31
CA LEU A 63 11.92 7.73 -0.04
C LEU A 63 12.95 7.23 1.00
N THR A 64 14.13 7.83 1.02
CA THR A 64 15.11 7.64 2.11
C THR A 64 14.73 8.42 3.37
N SER A 65 13.90 9.46 3.21
CA SER A 65 13.23 10.21 4.27
C SER A 65 11.78 10.50 3.89
N TYR A 66 10.97 10.99 4.84
CA TYR A 66 9.55 11.28 4.60
C TYR A 66 9.35 12.45 3.63
N GLU A 67 10.31 13.38 3.55
CA GLU A 67 10.30 14.49 2.58
C GLU A 67 10.32 14.00 1.13
N GLY A 68 10.78 12.77 0.88
CA GLY A 68 10.75 12.15 -0.44
C GLY A 68 9.36 12.08 -1.09
N PHE A 69 8.30 12.06 -0.29
CA PHE A 69 6.93 12.11 -0.80
C PHE A 69 6.60 13.42 -1.51
N TYR A 70 7.17 14.54 -1.05
CA TYR A 70 7.03 15.81 -1.75
C TYR A 70 7.66 15.72 -3.14
N THR A 71 8.89 15.19 -3.22
CA THR A 71 9.59 15.01 -4.50
C THR A 71 8.82 14.10 -5.45
N LEU A 72 8.30 12.96 -4.97
CA LEU A 72 7.52 12.04 -5.81
C LEU A 72 6.23 12.69 -6.33
N LYS A 73 5.54 13.46 -5.49
CA LYS A 73 4.35 14.21 -5.86
C LYS A 73 4.67 15.21 -6.98
N GLU A 74 5.66 16.08 -6.77
CA GLU A 74 6.01 17.12 -7.75
C GLU A 74 6.45 16.50 -9.08
N GLN A 75 7.25 15.43 -9.05
CA GLN A 75 7.65 14.70 -10.26
C GLN A 75 6.45 14.13 -11.03
N ALA A 76 5.44 13.58 -10.32
CA ALA A 76 4.25 13.06 -10.95
C ALA A 76 3.39 14.19 -11.55
N ILE A 77 3.27 15.34 -10.89
CA ILE A 77 2.56 16.51 -11.41
C ILE A 77 3.27 17.04 -12.66
N ASP A 78 4.59 17.24 -12.61
CA ASP A 78 5.38 17.70 -13.76
C ASP A 78 5.28 16.76 -14.97
N ALA A 79 5.29 15.45 -14.72
CA ALA A 79 5.12 14.44 -15.77
C ALA A 79 3.69 14.48 -16.35
N THR A 80 2.70 14.64 -15.48
CA THR A 80 1.29 14.78 -15.87
C THR A 80 1.08 16.00 -16.76
N ASP A 81 1.64 17.16 -16.41
CA ASP A 81 1.51 18.38 -17.21
C ASP A 81 2.10 18.21 -18.62
N ARG A 82 3.23 17.49 -18.75
CA ARG A 82 3.82 17.18 -20.07
C ARG A 82 2.93 16.24 -20.89
N LEU A 83 2.30 15.26 -20.25
CA LEU A 83 1.39 14.33 -20.91
C LEU A 83 0.09 15.03 -21.34
N ILE A 84 -0.41 15.99 -20.56
CA ILE A 84 -1.54 16.84 -20.96
C ILE A 84 -1.17 17.67 -22.20
N ASP A 85 0.01 18.29 -22.20
CA ASP A 85 0.51 19.06 -23.35
C ASP A 85 0.63 18.17 -24.60
N GLU A 86 1.20 16.96 -24.46
CA GLU A 86 1.24 15.96 -25.53
C GLU A 86 -0.17 15.64 -26.05
N ALA A 87 -1.09 15.28 -25.15
CA ALA A 87 -2.44 14.85 -25.50
C ALA A 87 -3.25 15.95 -26.21
N THR A 88 -3.08 17.20 -25.79
CA THR A 88 -3.91 18.33 -26.25
C THR A 88 -3.34 19.05 -27.46
N ASN A 89 -2.01 19.15 -27.59
CA ASN A 89 -1.38 19.97 -28.62
C ASN A 89 -0.74 19.13 -29.74
N ASN A 90 -0.06 18.03 -29.41
CA ASN A 90 0.70 17.27 -30.40
C ASN A 90 0.79 15.77 -30.02
N PRO A 91 -0.32 15.03 -30.09
CA PRO A 91 -0.32 13.61 -29.73
C PRO A 91 0.57 12.83 -30.70
N THR A 92 1.67 12.29 -30.18
CA THR A 92 2.67 11.58 -31.00
C THR A 92 2.36 10.09 -31.16
N ARG A 93 1.40 9.60 -30.38
CA ARG A 93 0.98 8.20 -30.26
C ARG A 93 -0.54 8.12 -30.01
N PRO A 94 -1.14 6.91 -30.05
CA PRO A 94 -2.56 6.75 -29.77
C PRO A 94 -2.98 7.37 -28.43
N MET A 95 -4.13 8.07 -28.42
CA MET A 95 -4.60 8.79 -27.21
C MET A 95 -4.77 7.87 -26.00
N VAL A 96 -5.17 6.61 -26.22
CA VAL A 96 -5.29 5.63 -25.13
C VAL A 96 -3.97 5.40 -24.41
N GLU A 97 -2.84 5.39 -25.11
CA GLU A 97 -1.52 5.21 -24.49
C GLU A 97 -1.13 6.41 -23.62
N ILE A 98 -1.47 7.63 -24.06
CA ILE A 98 -1.21 8.85 -23.28
C ILE A 98 -2.06 8.85 -22.00
N PHE A 99 -3.33 8.45 -22.11
CA PHE A 99 -4.25 8.35 -20.97
C PHE A 99 -3.88 7.25 -19.97
N ASP A 100 -3.40 6.11 -20.46
CA ASP A 100 -2.85 5.04 -19.61
C ASP A 100 -1.63 5.55 -18.84
N GLU A 101 -0.71 6.25 -19.50
CA GLU A 101 0.47 6.82 -18.83
C GLU A 101 0.12 7.94 -17.84
N LEU A 102 -0.87 8.77 -18.13
CA LEU A 102 -1.41 9.76 -17.18
C LEU A 102 -1.89 9.06 -15.90
N SER A 103 -2.72 8.03 -16.07
CA SER A 103 -3.30 7.28 -14.95
C SER A 103 -2.22 6.56 -14.15
N ASP A 104 -1.32 5.85 -14.83
CA ASP A 104 -0.21 5.12 -14.22
C ASP A 104 0.75 6.04 -13.46
N THR A 105 1.08 7.21 -14.01
CA THR A 105 1.93 8.21 -13.36
C THR A 105 1.39 8.63 -12.00
N LEU A 106 0.08 8.90 -11.92
CA LEU A 106 -0.58 9.35 -10.70
C LEU A 106 -0.83 8.17 -9.74
N CYS A 107 -1.37 7.04 -10.22
CA CYS A 107 -1.68 5.87 -9.40
C CYS A 107 -0.44 5.28 -8.72
N LYS A 108 0.73 5.28 -9.40
CA LYS A 108 1.99 4.83 -8.79
C LYS A 108 2.36 5.60 -7.53
N VAL A 109 2.05 6.89 -7.46
CA VAL A 109 2.28 7.70 -6.26
C VAL A 109 1.13 7.51 -5.27
N ALA A 110 -0.12 7.58 -5.72
CA ALA A 110 -1.30 7.46 -4.87
C ALA A 110 -1.34 6.13 -4.10
N ASP A 111 -1.15 4.99 -4.79
CA ASP A 111 -1.22 3.65 -4.19
C ASP A 111 -0.09 3.44 -3.17
N LEU A 112 1.12 3.86 -3.53
CA LEU A 112 2.28 3.78 -2.63
C LEU A 112 2.05 4.64 -1.38
N ALA A 113 1.60 5.88 -1.58
CA ALA A 113 1.34 6.81 -0.51
C ALA A 113 0.21 6.33 0.41
N GLU A 114 -0.88 5.80 -0.14
CA GLU A 114 -1.99 5.26 0.64
C GLU A 114 -1.53 4.07 1.51
N PHE A 115 -0.72 3.18 0.96
CA PHE A 115 -0.15 2.08 1.75
C PHE A 115 0.74 2.59 2.89
N VAL A 116 1.67 3.52 2.61
CA VAL A 116 2.58 4.06 3.63
C VAL A 116 1.83 4.81 4.72
N ARG A 117 0.81 5.59 4.36
CA ARG A 117 -0.08 6.28 5.30
C ARG A 117 -0.70 5.33 6.33
N ILE A 118 -1.12 4.14 5.90
CA ILE A 118 -1.77 3.14 6.76
C ILE A 118 -0.74 2.30 7.53
N ALA A 119 0.35 1.89 6.89
CA ALA A 119 1.21 0.82 7.38
C ALA A 119 2.49 1.30 8.07
N HIS A 120 2.95 2.53 7.82
CA HIS A 120 4.26 2.96 8.31
C HIS A 120 4.23 3.31 9.80
N PRO A 121 5.18 2.81 10.62
CA PRO A 121 5.18 3.05 12.06
C PRO A 121 5.60 4.46 12.46
N ASP A 122 6.39 5.14 11.62
CA ASP A 122 6.79 6.54 11.84
C ASP A 122 5.68 7.50 11.38
N PRO A 123 5.14 8.35 12.27
CA PRO A 123 4.08 9.29 11.93
C PRO A 123 4.49 10.35 10.90
N HIS A 124 5.77 10.68 10.75
CA HIS A 124 6.21 11.66 9.74
C HIS A 124 6.04 11.10 8.33
N PHE A 125 6.41 9.83 8.13
CA PHE A 125 6.16 9.12 6.87
C PHE A 125 4.67 8.98 6.59
N ALA A 126 3.88 8.61 7.59
CA ALA A 126 2.44 8.47 7.42
C ALA A 126 1.78 9.81 7.02
N SER A 127 2.17 10.91 7.67
CA SER A 127 1.66 12.25 7.37
C SER A 127 2.12 12.78 6.01
N ALA A 128 3.37 12.58 5.63
CA ALA A 128 3.88 13.00 4.33
C ALA A 128 3.24 12.20 3.18
N ALA A 129 3.00 10.90 3.41
CA ALA A 129 2.27 10.06 2.47
C ALA A 129 0.80 10.46 2.36
N GLU A 130 0.15 10.85 3.46
CA GLU A 130 -1.21 11.39 3.43
C GLU A 130 -1.31 12.66 2.57
N ASP A 131 -0.39 13.62 2.73
CA ASP A 131 -0.34 14.83 1.90
C ASP A 131 -0.17 14.50 0.41
N ALA A 132 0.75 13.59 0.08
CA ALA A 132 0.97 13.17 -1.29
C ALA A 132 -0.26 12.47 -1.89
N CYS A 133 -0.90 11.57 -1.14
CA CYS A 133 -2.09 10.85 -1.56
C CYS A 133 -3.27 11.81 -1.84
N ILE A 134 -3.57 12.72 -0.90
CA ILE A 134 -4.63 13.73 -1.06
C ILE A 134 -4.33 14.64 -2.25
N SER A 135 -3.09 15.13 -2.36
CA SER A 135 -2.71 16.05 -3.43
C SER A 135 -2.85 15.40 -4.81
N VAL A 136 -2.34 14.17 -4.98
CA VAL A 136 -2.43 13.43 -6.25
C VAL A 136 -3.88 13.11 -6.59
N SER A 137 -4.69 12.73 -5.60
CA SER A 137 -6.11 12.46 -5.82
C SER A 137 -6.86 13.72 -6.30
N GLY A 138 -6.57 14.89 -5.72
CA GLY A 138 -7.14 16.15 -6.20
C GLY A 138 -6.69 16.54 -7.62
N VAL A 139 -5.51 16.09 -8.06
CA VAL A 139 -5.12 16.20 -9.48
C VAL A 139 -6.01 15.30 -10.34
N VAL A 140 -6.24 14.05 -9.95
CA VAL A 140 -7.13 13.12 -10.68
C VAL A 140 -8.53 13.70 -10.86
N GLU A 141 -9.13 14.26 -9.82
CA GLU A 141 -10.46 14.88 -9.90
C GLU A 141 -10.50 16.06 -10.89
N LYS A 142 -9.44 16.86 -10.94
CA LYS A 142 -9.31 17.94 -11.94
C LYS A 142 -9.16 17.40 -13.35
N LEU A 143 -8.38 16.33 -13.54
CA LEU A 143 -8.19 15.70 -14.86
C LEU A 143 -9.48 15.09 -15.38
N ASN A 144 -10.25 14.43 -14.53
CA ASN A 144 -11.55 13.83 -14.88
C ASN A 144 -12.59 14.88 -15.35
N THR A 145 -12.34 16.17 -15.10
CA THR A 145 -13.20 17.29 -15.54
C THR A 145 -12.50 18.25 -16.51
N HIS A 146 -11.37 17.83 -17.10
CA HIS A 146 -10.55 18.64 -17.98
C HIS A 146 -11.06 18.65 -19.43
N LYS A 147 -11.63 19.78 -19.88
CA LYS A 147 -12.25 19.92 -21.22
C LYS A 147 -11.29 19.66 -22.38
N GLY A 148 -10.04 20.16 -22.32
CA GLY A 148 -9.07 19.96 -23.40
C GLY A 148 -8.78 18.48 -23.68
N LEU A 149 -8.51 17.68 -22.64
CA LEU A 149 -8.33 16.23 -22.73
C LEU A 149 -9.57 15.53 -23.31
N TYR A 150 -10.77 15.86 -22.83
CA TYR A 150 -12.01 15.30 -23.36
C TYR A 150 -12.18 15.58 -24.86
N GLU A 151 -11.97 16.82 -25.28
CA GLU A 151 -12.11 17.22 -26.69
C GLU A 151 -11.05 16.55 -27.57
N ALA A 152 -9.79 16.51 -27.13
CA ALA A 152 -8.71 15.85 -27.84
C ALA A 152 -8.97 14.35 -28.03
N LEU A 153 -9.44 13.66 -26.99
CA LEU A 153 -9.79 12.25 -27.05
C LEU A 153 -10.98 12.01 -28.00
N ARG A 154 -12.05 12.80 -27.85
CA ARG A 154 -13.25 12.71 -28.70
C ARG A 154 -12.91 12.88 -30.17
N ASP A 155 -12.07 13.85 -30.49
CA ASP A 155 -11.66 14.12 -31.86
C ASP A 155 -10.73 13.02 -32.40
N SER A 156 -9.90 12.44 -31.54
CA SER A 156 -9.09 11.27 -31.90
C SER A 156 -9.93 10.04 -32.21
N VAL A 157 -10.99 9.77 -31.43
CA VAL A 157 -11.96 8.69 -31.71
C VAL A 157 -12.64 8.91 -33.07
N ARG A 158 -13.05 10.15 -33.37
CA ARG A 158 -13.66 10.51 -34.66
C ARG A 158 -12.70 10.32 -35.84
N ARG A 159 -11.42 10.64 -35.65
CA ARG A 159 -10.37 10.46 -36.66
C ARG A 159 -9.84 9.02 -36.76
N GLY A 160 -10.20 8.15 -35.83
CA GLY A 160 -9.67 6.78 -35.75
C GLY A 160 -8.20 6.72 -35.30
N THR A 161 -7.69 7.75 -34.65
CA THR A 161 -6.30 7.85 -34.15
C THR A 161 -6.17 7.52 -32.66
N SER A 162 -7.25 7.10 -32.01
CA SER A 162 -7.27 6.88 -30.55
C SER A 162 -6.53 5.60 -30.12
N GLY A 163 -6.28 4.67 -31.04
CA GLY A 163 -5.79 3.33 -30.73
C GLY A 163 -6.97 2.39 -30.48
N ASP A 164 -7.05 1.81 -29.28
CA ASP A 164 -8.21 1.01 -28.88
C ASP A 164 -9.45 1.92 -28.76
N LYS A 165 -10.35 1.79 -29.73
CA LYS A 165 -11.56 2.60 -29.79
C LYS A 165 -12.50 2.32 -28.62
N HIS A 166 -12.61 1.07 -28.16
CA HIS A 166 -13.52 0.73 -27.06
C HIS A 166 -13.03 1.35 -25.75
N LEU A 167 -11.73 1.26 -25.50
CA LEU A 167 -11.12 1.85 -24.31
C LEU A 167 -11.22 3.39 -24.34
N ALA A 168 -11.02 4.00 -25.51
CA ALA A 168 -11.24 5.44 -25.68
C ALA A 168 -12.70 5.86 -25.44
N GLU A 169 -13.69 5.06 -25.86
CA GLU A 169 -15.11 5.31 -25.59
C GLU A 169 -15.44 5.18 -24.09
N LEU A 170 -14.80 4.26 -23.36
CA LEU A 170 -14.92 4.16 -21.90
C LEU A 170 -14.37 5.41 -21.21
N PHE A 171 -13.20 5.90 -21.62
CA PHE A 171 -12.67 7.15 -21.08
C PHE A 171 -13.60 8.35 -21.33
N LEU A 172 -14.18 8.46 -22.53
CA LEU A 172 -15.17 9.50 -22.81
C LEU A 172 -16.39 9.38 -21.89
N PHE A 173 -16.87 8.17 -21.66
CA PHE A 173 -17.96 7.91 -20.73
C PHE A 173 -17.60 8.33 -19.30
N ASP A 174 -16.36 8.08 -18.84
CA ASP A 174 -15.92 8.47 -17.49
C ASP A 174 -15.87 10.00 -17.31
N PHE A 175 -15.43 10.76 -18.32
CA PHE A 175 -15.56 12.23 -18.31
C PHE A 175 -17.03 12.66 -18.18
N GLU A 176 -17.93 11.99 -18.89
CA GLU A 176 -19.36 12.30 -18.86
C GLU A 176 -19.99 12.00 -17.50
N GLN A 177 -19.59 10.91 -16.85
CA GLN A 177 -19.98 10.60 -15.47
C GLN A 177 -19.41 11.60 -14.46
N SER A 178 -18.22 12.13 -14.74
CA SER A 178 -17.54 13.14 -13.90
C SER A 178 -18.13 14.55 -14.06
N GLY A 179 -19.14 14.74 -14.92
CA GLY A 179 -19.83 16.02 -15.09
C GLY A 179 -19.11 17.00 -16.01
N ILE A 180 -18.32 16.52 -16.99
CA ILE A 180 -17.59 17.36 -17.96
C ILE A 180 -18.49 18.37 -18.71
N GLN A 181 -19.78 18.08 -18.85
CA GLN A 181 -20.76 18.89 -19.55
C GLN A 181 -21.22 20.11 -18.74
N LEU A 182 -20.96 20.15 -17.43
CA LEU A 182 -21.34 21.27 -16.58
C LEU A 182 -20.54 22.53 -16.94
N GLU A 183 -21.10 23.69 -16.59
CA GLU A 183 -20.39 24.98 -16.64
C GLU A 183 -19.18 24.98 -15.69
N GLU A 184 -18.21 25.85 -15.94
CA GLU A 184 -16.94 25.90 -15.19
C GLU A 184 -17.14 25.97 -13.67
N SER A 185 -18.00 26.88 -13.20
CA SER A 185 -18.26 27.05 -11.77
C SER A 185 -18.81 25.79 -11.12
N SER A 186 -19.74 25.11 -11.80
CA SER A 186 -20.32 23.87 -11.31
C SER A 186 -19.33 22.70 -11.35
N ARG A 187 -18.44 22.63 -12.36
CA ARG A 187 -17.36 21.63 -12.36
C ARG A 187 -16.39 21.83 -11.22
N GLN A 188 -16.00 23.08 -10.94
CA GLN A 188 -15.15 23.39 -9.79
C GLN A 188 -15.79 23.02 -8.45
N GLU A 189 -17.11 23.21 -8.33
CA GLU A 189 -17.85 22.77 -7.15
C GLU A 189 -17.86 21.25 -7.01
N VAL A 190 -18.07 20.50 -8.10
CA VAL A 190 -17.98 19.02 -8.10
C VAL A 190 -16.60 18.55 -7.65
N VAL A 191 -15.52 19.11 -8.22
CA VAL A 191 -14.14 18.78 -7.83
C VAL A 191 -13.92 19.07 -6.34
N ALA A 192 -14.35 20.23 -5.85
CA ALA A 192 -14.21 20.58 -4.43
C ALA A 192 -15.00 19.65 -3.50
N LEU A 193 -16.17 19.18 -3.92
CA LEU A 193 -16.97 18.20 -3.17
C LEU A 193 -16.31 16.82 -3.16
N ASN A 194 -15.77 16.35 -4.29
CA ASN A 194 -15.03 15.08 -4.35
C ASN A 194 -13.79 15.11 -3.46
N ASP A 195 -13.01 16.21 -3.50
CA ASP A 195 -11.88 16.43 -2.61
C ASP A 195 -12.29 16.36 -1.13
N LEU A 196 -13.41 17.01 -0.76
CA LEU A 196 -13.92 16.99 0.61
C LEU A 196 -14.38 15.59 1.03
N ILE A 197 -15.06 14.85 0.15
CA ILE A 197 -15.51 13.47 0.40
C ILE A 197 -14.30 12.58 0.68
N LEU A 198 -13.26 12.66 -0.15
CA LEU A 198 -12.04 11.87 0.00
C LEU A 198 -11.36 12.16 1.35
N GLN A 199 -11.09 13.42 1.65
CA GLN A 199 -10.42 13.82 2.89
C GLN A 199 -11.23 13.42 4.13
N THR A 200 -12.54 13.63 4.11
CA THR A 200 -13.42 13.27 5.22
C THR A 200 -13.48 11.75 5.40
N GLY A 201 -13.50 10.99 4.30
CA GLY A 201 -13.47 9.53 4.31
C GLY A 201 -12.17 8.99 4.93
N GLN A 202 -11.02 9.54 4.54
CA GLN A 202 -9.72 9.16 5.10
C GLN A 202 -9.64 9.45 6.61
N GLN A 203 -10.10 10.63 7.05
CA GLN A 203 -10.16 11.00 8.47
C GLN A 203 -11.09 10.08 9.26
N PHE A 204 -12.25 9.76 8.70
CA PHE A 204 -13.20 8.82 9.31
C PHE A 204 -12.57 7.45 9.51
N MET A 205 -11.92 6.90 8.48
CA MET A 205 -11.26 5.59 8.53
C MET A 205 -10.11 5.57 9.55
N ALA A 206 -9.28 6.62 9.58
CA ALA A 206 -8.22 6.76 10.58
C ALA A 206 -8.78 6.83 12.01
N GLY A 207 -9.88 7.57 12.20
CA GLY A 207 -10.58 7.66 13.48
C GLY A 207 -11.22 6.33 13.92
N ALA A 208 -11.80 5.58 12.99
CA ALA A 208 -12.44 4.29 13.25
C ALA A 208 -11.44 3.21 13.70
N ALA A 209 -10.20 3.27 13.22
CA ALA A 209 -9.11 2.39 13.67
C ALA A 209 -8.57 2.76 15.06
N LYS A 210 -8.85 3.97 15.56
CA LYS A 210 -8.31 4.44 16.84
C LYS A 210 -9.14 3.90 18.01
N PRO A 211 -8.54 3.12 18.94
CA PRO A 211 -9.28 2.62 20.09
C PRO A 211 -9.72 3.79 20.99
N ARG A 212 -10.98 3.75 21.42
CA ARG A 212 -11.56 4.71 22.36
C ARG A 212 -11.77 4.07 23.73
N ARG A 213 -11.39 4.78 24.79
CA ARG A 213 -11.75 4.40 26.15
C ARG A 213 -13.24 4.64 26.38
N VAL A 214 -13.96 3.61 26.80
CA VAL A 214 -15.37 3.69 27.17
C VAL A 214 -15.54 3.23 28.62
N PRO A 215 -16.41 3.87 29.43
CA PRO A 215 -16.70 3.40 30.77
C PRO A 215 -17.18 1.94 30.76
N ARG A 216 -16.70 1.12 31.71
CA ARG A 216 -17.11 -0.29 31.81
C ARG A 216 -18.63 -0.45 31.95
N SER A 217 -19.31 0.55 32.52
CA SER A 217 -20.77 0.58 32.69
C SER A 217 -21.54 0.56 31.36
N VAL A 218 -21.00 1.13 30.28
CA VAL A 218 -21.68 1.21 28.97
C VAL A 218 -21.39 0.01 28.06
N VAL A 219 -20.38 -0.80 28.38
CA VAL A 219 -20.05 -2.02 27.63
C VAL A 219 -21.05 -3.11 27.99
N PRO A 220 -21.67 -3.84 27.03
CA PRO A 220 -22.57 -4.95 27.32
C PRO A 220 -21.90 -6.03 28.18
N GLN A 221 -22.62 -6.62 29.15
CA GLN A 221 -22.03 -7.53 30.16
C GLN A 221 -21.26 -8.71 29.54
N ASN A 222 -21.75 -9.25 28.42
CA ASN A 222 -21.14 -10.37 27.71
C ASN A 222 -19.78 -10.07 27.05
N VAL A 223 -19.40 -8.79 26.92
CA VAL A 223 -18.12 -8.37 26.30
C VAL A 223 -17.11 -7.89 27.35
N ARG A 224 -17.51 -7.80 28.62
CA ARG A 224 -16.67 -7.28 29.72
C ARG A 224 -15.59 -8.24 30.23
N GLN A 225 -15.58 -9.50 29.75
CA GLN A 225 -14.71 -10.58 30.23
C GLN A 225 -13.60 -10.98 29.24
N LEU A 226 -13.54 -10.34 28.06
CA LEU A 226 -12.41 -10.41 27.13
C LEU A 226 -11.30 -9.45 27.58
#